data_AF-A0A354Q638-F1
#
_entry.id   AF-A0A354Q638-F1
#
_cell.length_a   1.000
_cell.length_b   1.000
_cell.length_c   1.000
_cell.angle_alpha   90.00
_cell.angle_beta   90.00
_cell.angle_gamma   90.00
#
_symmetry.space_group_name_H-M   'P 1'
#
loop_
_entity.id
_entity.type
_entity.pdbx_description
1 polymer ?
#
loop_
_entity_poly.entity_id
_entity_poly.type
_entity_poly.pdbx_seq_one_letter_code
_entity_poly.pdbx_strand_id
1 'polypeptide(L)'
;GKKVSMELFHKWHVAPLQSRLEQLDSQKGAPLLIGINRSLLKNIQLAEQVEASTYFSRYGFFFREAPTITKLRPLLDSWLSNVQKTI
;
A
#
# COMPACT_ATOMS: atom_id res chain seq x y z
N GLY A 1 -7.45 -12.24 18.32
CA GLY A 1 -7.69 -11.56 17.02
C GLY A 1 -6.39 -11.42 16.26
N LYS A 2 -6.43 -11.23 14.93
CA LYS A 2 -5.24 -10.96 14.10
C LYS A 2 -4.96 -9.46 14.04
N LYS A 3 -3.68 -9.07 13.99
CA LYS A 3 -3.24 -7.67 13.83
C LYS A 3 -2.68 -7.48 12.43
N VAL A 4 -3.00 -6.35 11.80
CA VAL A 4 -2.49 -5.96 10.48
C VAL A 4 -1.83 -4.59 10.61
N SER A 5 -0.57 -4.50 10.22
CA SER A 5 0.13 -3.21 10.13
C SER A 5 -0.30 -2.51 8.85
N MET A 6 -0.55 -1.21 8.94
CA MET A 6 -0.96 -0.38 7.80
C MET A 6 -0.22 0.95 7.80
N GLU A 7 0.27 1.37 6.65
CA GLU A 7 0.88 2.68 6.42
C GLU A 7 0.01 3.49 5.44
N LEU A 8 -0.24 4.77 5.75
CA LEU A 8 -1.05 5.67 4.93
C LEU A 8 -0.22 6.88 4.47
N PHE A 9 -0.09 7.04 3.16
CA PHE A 9 0.63 8.14 2.53
C PHE A 9 -0.35 9.21 2.05
N HIS A 10 -0.34 10.34 2.75
CA HIS A 10 -1.14 11.52 2.43
C HIS A 10 -0.36 12.48 1.51
N LYS A 11 -1.05 13.54 1.08
CA LYS A 11 -0.64 14.50 0.04
C LYS A 11 0.78 15.08 0.21
N TRP A 12 1.32 15.06 1.42
CA TRP A 12 2.61 15.65 1.79
C TRP A 12 3.78 14.66 1.81
N HIS A 13 3.54 13.37 1.58
CA HIS A 13 4.54 12.30 1.77
C HIS A 13 5.11 11.77 0.44
N VAL A 14 5.34 12.63 -0.57
CA VAL A 14 5.86 12.20 -1.88
C VAL A 14 7.23 11.52 -1.75
N ALA A 15 8.25 12.22 -1.22
CA ALA A 15 9.60 11.66 -1.12
C ALA A 15 9.69 10.43 -0.21
N PRO A 16 9.06 10.41 0.99
CA PRO A 16 9.02 9.21 1.84
C PRO A 16 8.37 8.00 1.17
N LEU A 17 7.34 8.21 0.34
CA LEU A 17 6.65 7.13 -0.36
C LEU A 17 7.56 6.44 -1.39
N GLN A 18 8.36 7.21 -2.14
CA GLN A 18 9.26 6.65 -3.15
C GLN A 18 10.28 5.70 -2.53
N SER A 19 11.03 6.18 -1.53
CA SER A 19 12.02 5.36 -0.82
C SER A 19 11.38 4.15 -0.13
N ARG A 20 10.13 4.29 0.36
CA ARG A 20 9.42 3.19 0.99
C ARG A 20 9.01 2.10 0.01
N LEU A 21 8.54 2.45 -1.19
CA LEU A 21 8.19 1.48 -2.23
C LEU A 21 9.42 0.66 -2.64
N GLU A 22 10.55 1.32 -2.88
CA GLU A 22 11.83 0.65 -3.18
C GLU A 22 12.26 -0.31 -2.07
N GLN A 23 12.12 0.13 -0.81
CA GLN A 23 12.42 -0.72 0.35
C GLN A 23 11.51 -1.97 0.38
N LEU A 24 10.22 -1.82 0.07
CA LEU A 24 9.26 -2.92 0.16
C LEU A 24 9.35 -3.89 -1.01
N ASP A 25 9.71 -3.41 -2.20
CA ASP A 25 9.99 -4.28 -3.34
C ASP A 25 11.31 -5.05 -3.16
N SER A 26 12.31 -4.45 -2.50
CA SER A 26 13.60 -5.12 -2.23
C SER A 26 13.57 -6.07 -1.02
N GLN A 27 12.68 -5.85 -0.05
CA GLN A 27 12.60 -6.65 1.17
C GLN A 27 11.46 -7.67 1.12
N LYS A 28 11.76 -8.94 1.39
CA LYS A 28 10.74 -9.98 1.68
C LYS A 28 10.24 -9.88 3.13
N GLY A 29 9.92 -8.66 3.57
CA GLY A 29 9.46 -8.36 4.92
C GLY A 29 8.03 -8.84 5.17
N ALA A 30 7.55 -8.62 6.40
CA ALA A 30 6.17 -8.93 6.74
C ALA A 30 5.20 -8.17 5.81
N PRO A 31 4.09 -8.81 5.41
CA PRO A 31 3.09 -8.17 4.54
C PRO A 31 2.48 -6.97 5.25
N LEU A 32 2.63 -5.78 4.67
CA LEU A 32 2.22 -4.48 5.20
C LEU A 32 1.19 -3.90 4.24
N LEU A 33 0.03 -3.51 4.75
CA LEU A 33 -0.99 -2.88 3.92
C LEU A 33 -0.61 -1.42 3.66
N ILE A 34 -0.59 -0.99 2.40
CA ILE A 34 -0.23 0.38 2.02
C ILE A 34 -1.40 1.12 1.40
N GLY A 35 -1.75 2.26 1.98
CA GLY A 35 -2.69 3.20 1.41
C GLY A 35 -1.97 4.40 0.79
N ILE A 36 -2.26 4.72 -0.47
CA ILE A 36 -1.76 5.94 -1.14
C ILE A 36 -2.93 6.88 -1.45
N ASN A 37 -2.79 8.15 -1.09
CA ASN A 37 -3.74 9.18 -1.48
C ASN A 37 -3.65 9.43 -2.98
N ARG A 38 -4.78 9.36 -3.70
CA ARG A 38 -4.85 9.59 -5.15
C ARG A 38 -4.27 10.93 -5.60
N SER A 39 -4.25 11.96 -4.75
CA SER A 39 -3.63 13.24 -5.12
C SER A 39 -2.13 13.12 -5.38
N LEU A 40 -1.45 12.14 -4.77
CA LEU A 40 -0.02 11.89 -4.98
C LEU A 40 0.26 11.39 -6.40
N LEU A 41 -0.69 10.67 -7.02
CA LEU A 41 -0.56 10.16 -8.39
C LEU A 41 -0.63 11.24 -9.47
N LYS A 42 -0.85 12.51 -9.09
CA LYS A 42 -0.69 13.64 -10.02
C LYS A 42 0.77 13.86 -10.41
N ASN A 43 1.71 13.36 -9.61
CA ASN A 43 3.12 13.28 -9.99
C ASN A 43 3.31 12.03 -10.87
N ILE A 44 3.63 12.24 -12.15
CA ILE A 44 3.76 11.18 -13.15
C ILE A 44 4.83 10.16 -12.74
N GLN A 45 6.00 10.63 -12.30
CA GLN A 45 7.11 9.75 -11.90
C GLN A 45 6.72 8.85 -10.72
N LEU A 46 5.99 9.40 -9.75
CA LEU A 46 5.49 8.60 -8.63
C LEU A 46 4.40 7.61 -9.08
N ALA A 47 3.52 8.01 -10.00
CA ALA A 47 2.49 7.13 -10.53
C ALA A 47 3.10 5.92 -11.25
N GLU A 48 4.10 6.15 -12.09
CA GLU A 48 4.85 5.09 -12.79
C GLU A 48 5.54 4.15 -11.79
N GLN A 49 6.16 4.70 -10.74
CA GLN A 49 6.80 3.89 -9.69
C GLN A 49 5.79 3.01 -8.92
N VAL A 50 4.63 3.57 -8.59
CA VAL A 50 3.55 2.83 -7.91
C VAL A 50 3.01 1.71 -8.80
N GLU A 51 2.86 1.96 -10.10
CA GLU A 51 2.41 0.97 -11.07
C GLU A 51 3.44 -0.16 -11.27
N ALA A 52 4.72 0.17 -11.28
CA ALA A 52 5.81 -0.80 -11.39
C ALA A 52 6.03 -1.63 -10.10
N SER A 53 5.52 -1.18 -8.95
CA SER A 53 5.75 -1.84 -7.67
C SER A 53 4.93 -3.14 -7.54
N THR A 54 5.64 -4.26 -7.56
CA THR A 54 5.03 -5.59 -7.36
C THR A 54 4.44 -5.68 -5.96
N TYR A 55 5.09 -5.10 -4.96
CA TYR A 55 4.58 -5.02 -3.60
C TYR A 55 3.26 -4.27 -3.54
N PHE A 56 3.20 -3.08 -4.14
CA PHE A 56 1.98 -2.26 -4.13
C PHE A 56 0.84 -2.97 -4.87
N SER A 57 1.11 -3.69 -5.96
CA SER A 57 0.07 -4.46 -6.65
C SER A 57 -0.61 -5.50 -5.75
N ARG A 58 0.12 -6.03 -4.76
CA ARG A 58 -0.34 -7.12 -3.88
C ARG A 58 -0.92 -6.65 -2.55
N TYR A 59 -0.40 -5.55 -2.00
CA TYR A 59 -0.74 -5.07 -0.67
C TYR A 59 -1.15 -3.59 -0.63
N GLY A 60 -1.22 -2.94 -1.80
CA GLY A 60 -1.53 -1.53 -1.96
C GLY A 60 -3.01 -1.25 -2.22
N PHE A 61 -3.46 -0.07 -1.83
CA PHE A 61 -4.75 0.48 -2.22
C PHE A 61 -4.72 2.00 -2.31
N PHE A 62 -5.66 2.57 -3.07
CA PHE A 62 -5.81 4.02 -3.18
C PHE A 62 -6.96 4.56 -2.34
N PHE A 63 -6.78 5.75 -1.75
CA PHE A 63 -7.82 6.49 -1.05
C PHE A 63 -7.84 7.97 -1.46
N ARG A 64 -8.89 8.70 -1.06
CA ARG A 64 -9.05 10.15 -1.37
C ARG A 64 -8.86 11.01 -0.13
N GLU A 65 -9.75 10.92 0.84
CA GLU A 65 -9.66 11.67 2.10
C GLU A 65 -9.13 10.76 3.21
N ALA A 66 -9.88 9.69 3.50
CA ALA A 66 -9.47 8.62 4.41
C ALA A 66 -9.98 7.26 3.89
N PRO A 67 -9.33 6.15 4.28
CA PRO A 67 -9.91 4.82 4.08
C PRO A 67 -11.15 4.64 4.96
N THR A 68 -12.26 4.17 4.38
CA THR A 68 -13.47 3.82 5.13
C THR A 68 -13.47 2.33 5.49
N ILE A 69 -14.18 1.95 6.56
CA ILE A 69 -14.34 0.54 6.96
C ILE A 69 -14.87 -0.31 5.78
N THR A 70 -15.86 0.21 5.04
CA THR A 70 -16.43 -0.45 3.87
C THR A 70 -15.39 -0.77 2.81
N LYS A 71 -14.38 0.10 2.66
CA LYS A 71 -13.27 -0.10 1.72
C LYS A 71 -12.16 -0.98 2.29
N LEU A 72 -11.86 -0.86 3.59
CA LEU A 72 -10.81 -1.60 4.26
C LEU A 72 -11.17 -3.08 4.47
N ARG A 73 -12.43 -3.40 4.76
CA ARG A 73 -12.86 -4.78 5.06
C ARG A 73 -12.47 -5.79 3.96
N PRO A 74 -12.82 -5.61 2.68
CA PRO A 74 -12.41 -6.53 1.63
C PRO A 74 -10.89 -6.56 1.42
N LEU A 75 -10.19 -5.45 1.66
CA LEU A 75 -8.72 -5.39 1.56
C LEU A 75 -8.06 -6.22 2.66
N LEU A 76 -8.59 -6.18 3.89
CA LEU A 76 -8.12 -6.99 5.00
C LEU A 76 -8.38 -8.48 4.76
N ASP A 77 -9.54 -8.84 4.21
CA ASP A 77 -9.88 -10.23 3.87
C ASP A 77 -8.94 -10.78 2.77
N SER A 78 -8.68 -9.97 1.73
CA SER A 78 -7.71 -10.29 0.69
C SER A 78 -6.29 -10.38 1.24
N TRP A 79 -5.89 -9.46 2.11
CA TRP A 79 -4.58 -9.47 2.76
C TRP A 79 -4.41 -10.76 3.57
N LEU A 80 -5.39 -11.13 4.40
CA LEU A 80 -5.36 -12.35 5.20
C LEU A 80 -5.17 -13.60 4.35
N SER A 81 -5.87 -13.67 3.22
CA SER A 81 -5.76 -14.76 2.26
C SER A 81 -4.37 -14.80 1.61
N ASN A 82 -3.81 -13.64 1.25
CA ASN A 82 -2.50 -13.51 0.63
C ASN A 82 -1.36 -13.86 1.58
N VAL A 83 -1.48 -13.51 2.86
CA VAL A 83 -0.52 -13.89 3.90
C VAL A 83 -0.52 -15.40 4.11
N GLN A 84 -1.68 -16.04 4.21
CA GLN A 84 -1.78 -17.50 4.40
C GLN A 84 -1.17 -18.33 3.27
N LYS A 85 -1.10 -17.79 2.05
CA LYS A 85 -0.45 -18.47 0.90
C LYS A 85 1.07 -18.33 0.89
N THR A 86 1.65 -17.47 1.74
CA THR A 86 3.07 -17.13 1.74
C THR A 86 3.82 -17.75 2.93
N ILE A 87 3.09 -18.40 3.86
CA ILE A 87 3.61 -19.13 5.03
C ILE A 87 3.53 -20.62 4.74
#